data_AF-A0A2S1PUP3-F1
#
_entry.id   AF-A0A2S1PUP3-F1
#
_cell.length_a   1.000
_cell.length_b   1.000
_cell.length_c   1.000
_cell.angle_alpha   90.00
_cell.angle_beta   90.00
_cell.angle_gamma   90.00
#
_symmetry.space_group_name_H-M   'P 1'
#
loop_
_entity.id
_entity.type
_entity.pdbx_description
1 polymer ?
#
loop_
_entity_poly.entity_id
_entity_poly.type
_entity_poly.pdbx_seq_one_letter_code
_entity_poly.pdbx_strand_id
1 'polypeptide(L)' 'MKKELLQTRSRRNKKRIFRKKNINHIKLLTTKYNLFSFFISTESIILNKKILSELVFTEGGSIFSLMQWNFRFYLRL' A
#
# COMPACT_ATOMS: atom_id res chain seq x y z
N MET A 1 -34.75 6.50 7.18
CA MET A 1 -33.91 7.69 6.87
C MET A 1 -32.67 7.90 7.76
N LYS A 2 -32.76 8.34 9.04
CA LYS A 2 -31.53 8.65 9.83
C LYS A 2 -30.55 7.46 9.94
N LYS A 3 -31.06 6.24 10.12
CA LYS A 3 -30.25 5.00 10.20
C LYS A 3 -29.49 4.68 8.90
N GLU A 4 -30.10 4.90 7.74
CA GLU A 4 -29.48 4.63 6.42
C GLU A 4 -28.38 5.64 6.10
N LEU A 5 -28.58 6.91 6.46
CA LEU A 5 -27.54 7.95 6.34
C LEU A 5 -26.33 7.61 7.21
N LEU A 6 -26.56 7.20 8.46
CA LEU A 6 -25.50 6.75 9.36
C LEU A 6 -24.77 5.51 8.83
N GLN A 7 -25.49 4.51 8.32
CA GLN A 7 -24.88 3.32 7.72
C GLN A 7 -24.02 3.66 6.51
N THR A 8 -24.49 4.55 5.63
CA THR A 8 -23.75 4.97 4.43
C THR A 8 -22.46 5.70 4.82
N ARG A 9 -22.53 6.62 5.78
CA ARG A 9 -21.36 7.33 6.32
C ARG A 9 -20.36 6.35 6.95
N SER A 10 -20.84 5.40 7.74
CA SER A 10 -20.02 4.37 8.38
C SER A 10 -19.33 3.47 7.36
N ARG A 11 -20.02 3.02 6.29
CA ARG A 11 -19.42 2.25 5.20
C ARG A 11 -18.30 3.02 4.50
N ARG A 12 -18.51 4.32 4.20
CA ARG A 12 -17.49 5.17 3.59
C ARG A 12 -16.29 5.36 4.52
N ASN A 13 -16.53 5.57 5.81
CA ASN A 13 -15.46 5.74 6.80
C ASN A 13 -14.64 4.45 6.99
N LYS A 14 -15.31 3.30 7.08
CA LYS A 14 -14.66 1.97 7.15
C LYS A 14 -13.70 1.75 5.97
N LYS A 15 -14.13 2.09 4.75
CA LYS A 15 -13.27 2.03 3.55
C LYS A 15 -12.05 2.95 3.66
N ARG A 16 -12.21 4.18 4.17
CA ARG A 16 -11.09 5.13 4.36
C ARG A 16 -10.09 4.64 5.40
N ILE A 17 -10.57 4.17 6.55
CA ILE A 17 -9.75 3.65 7.65
C ILE A 17 -8.94 2.44 7.16
N PHE A 18 -9.58 1.50 6.45
CA PHE A 18 -8.90 0.33 5.91
C PHE A 18 -7.80 0.71 4.91
N ARG A 19 -8.07 1.65 4.00
CA ARG A 19 -7.04 2.18 3.08
C ARG A 19 -5.87 2.80 3.83
N LYS A 20 -6.13 3.60 4.87
CA LYS A 20 -5.07 4.24 5.69
C LYS A 20 -4.24 3.19 6.42
N LYS A 21 -4.87 2.15 6.97
CA LYS A 21 -4.18 1.02 7.62
C LYS A 21 -3.23 0.31 6.65
N ASN A 22 -3.68 -0.02 5.45
CA ASN A 22 -2.85 -0.68 4.44
C ASN A 22 -1.65 0.18 4.02
N ILE A 23 -1.86 1.49 3.84
CA ILE A 23 -0.76 2.43 3.54
C ILE A 23 0.25 2.49 4.70
N ASN A 24 -0.22 2.51 5.95
CA ASN A 24 0.66 2.51 7.11
C ASN A 24 1.48 1.23 7.21
N HIS A 25 0.91 0.07 6.86
CA HIS A 25 1.67 -1.18 6.79
C HIS A 25 2.79 -1.12 5.74
N ILE A 26 2.50 -0.58 4.55
CA ILE A 26 3.51 -0.39 3.50
C ILE A 26 4.59 0.62 3.94
N LYS A 27 4.21 1.67 4.68
CA LYS A 27 5.15 2.65 5.26
C LYS A 27 6.14 2.04 6.23
N LEU A 28 5.77 0.99 6.96
CA LEU A 28 6.71 0.31 7.88
C LEU A 28 7.88 -0.34 7.11
N LEU A 29 7.65 -0.77 5.89
CA LEU A 29 8.69 -1.38 5.04
C LEU A 29 9.53 -0.37 4.26
N THR A 30 9.01 0.85 4.06
CA THR A 30 9.56 1.79 3.09
C THR A 30 9.93 3.09 3.78
N THR A 31 11.19 3.48 3.71
CA THR A 31 11.69 4.72 4.34
C THR A 31 10.92 5.96 3.86
N LYS A 32 10.54 5.98 2.58
CA LYS A 32 9.73 7.04 1.98
C LYS A 32 8.64 6.44 1.08
N TYR A 33 7.41 6.42 1.58
CA TYR A 33 6.24 5.91 0.82
C TYR A 33 6.04 6.60 -0.53
N ASN A 34 6.34 7.89 -0.64
CA ASN A 34 6.19 8.63 -1.89
C ASN A 34 7.18 8.12 -2.96
N LEU A 35 8.43 7.82 -2.57
CA LEU A 35 9.41 7.21 -3.47
C LEU A 35 8.97 5.80 -3.86
N PHE A 36 8.52 4.99 -2.90
CA PHE A 36 8.01 3.68 -3.23
C PHE A 36 6.79 3.74 -4.18
N SER A 37 5.88 4.68 -3.97
CA SER A 37 4.73 4.89 -4.86
C SER A 37 5.14 5.35 -6.25
N PHE A 38 6.20 6.16 -6.37
CA PHE A 38 6.77 6.56 -7.66
C PHE A 38 7.38 5.35 -8.36
N PHE A 39 8.24 4.58 -7.68
CA PHE A 39 8.82 3.33 -8.19
C PHE A 39 7.75 2.37 -8.74
N ILE A 40 6.72 2.07 -7.94
CA ILE A 40 5.61 1.19 -8.34
C ILE A 40 4.91 1.71 -9.61
N SER A 41 4.73 3.03 -9.71
CA SER A 41 4.10 3.64 -10.88
C SER A 41 4.99 3.60 -12.12
N THR A 42 6.27 3.88 -11.98
CA THR A 42 7.24 3.94 -13.09
C THR A 42 7.51 2.56 -13.66
N GLU A 43 7.67 1.56 -12.79
CA GLU A 43 7.84 0.16 -13.18
C GLU A 43 6.51 -0.52 -13.57
N SER A 44 5.40 0.24 -13.65
CA SER A 44 4.08 -0.25 -14.06
C SER A 44 3.58 -1.46 -13.25
N ILE A 45 3.92 -1.52 -11.96
CA ILE A 45 3.53 -2.62 -11.07
C ILE A 45 2.08 -2.40 -10.63
N ILE A 46 1.14 -3.10 -11.27
CA ILE A 46 -0.29 -3.00 -10.97
C ILE A 46 -0.64 -3.92 -9.78
N LEU A 47 -0.39 -3.42 -8.56
CA LEU A 47 -0.78 -4.11 -7.33
C LEU A 47 -1.75 -3.28 -6.48
N ASN A 48 -2.86 -3.92 -6.08
CA ASN A 48 -3.77 -3.30 -5.13
C ASN A 48 -3.07 -3.14 -3.78
N LYS A 49 -3.15 -1.93 -3.19
CA LYS A 49 -2.58 -1.62 -1.87
C LYS A 49 -3.02 -2.59 -0.77
N LYS A 50 -4.22 -3.19 -0.89
CA LYS A 50 -4.68 -4.26 0.02
C LYS A 50 -3.80 -5.50 -0.09
N ILE A 51 -3.65 -6.03 -1.30
CA ILE A 51 -2.86 -7.23 -1.58
C ILE A 51 -1.41 -6.97 -1.19
N LEU A 52 -0.87 -5.82 -1.60
CA LEU A 52 0.48 -5.45 -1.25
C LEU A 52 0.69 -5.43 0.26
N SER A 53 -0.21 -4.81 1.03
CA SER A 53 -0.12 -4.79 2.51
C SER A 53 -0.24 -6.16 3.18
N GLU A 54 -0.86 -7.13 2.50
CA GLU A 54 -1.00 -8.50 2.99
C GLU A 54 0.29 -9.29 2.73
N LEU A 55 0.83 -9.17 1.50
CA LEU A 55 2.12 -9.74 1.11
C LEU A 55 3.27 -9.31 2.01
N VAL A 56 3.24 -8.07 2.53
CA VAL A 56 4.17 -7.57 3.57
C VAL A 56 4.36 -8.56 4.72
N PHE A 57 3.27 -9.18 5.18
CA PHE A 57 3.28 -10.02 6.36
C PHE A 57 3.31 -11.52 6.03
N THR A 58 2.77 -11.91 4.88
CA THR A 58 2.65 -13.32 4.50
C THR A 58 3.83 -13.82 3.66
N GLU A 59 4.48 -12.95 2.89
CA GLU A 59 5.50 -13.33 1.90
C GLU A 59 6.77 -12.50 2.01
N GLY A 60 7.54 -12.72 3.07
CA GLY A 60 8.78 -11.98 3.33
C GLY A 60 9.79 -12.02 2.17
N GLY A 61 9.92 -13.15 1.47
CA GLY A 61 10.86 -13.28 0.33
C GLY A 61 10.47 -12.44 -0.89
N SER A 62 9.18 -12.43 -1.23
CA SER A 62 8.62 -11.59 -2.30
C SER A 62 8.84 -10.11 -2.00
N ILE A 63 8.62 -9.72 -0.74
CA ILE A 63 8.79 -8.33 -0.28
C ILE A 63 10.26 -7.92 -0.25
N PHE A 64 11.15 -8.80 0.21
CA PHE A 64 12.59 -8.55 0.18
C PHE A 64 13.08 -8.28 -1.25
N SER A 65 12.67 -9.13 -2.20
CA SER A 65 13.00 -8.97 -3.62
C SER A 65 12.45 -7.65 -4.19
N LEU A 66 11.22 -7.29 -3.84
CA LEU A 66 10.61 -6.01 -4.23
C LEU A 66 11.37 -4.80 -3.67
N MET A 67 11.85 -4.87 -2.42
CA MET A 67 12.65 -3.81 -1.82
C MET A 67 14.03 -3.70 -2.47
N GLN A 68 14.65 -4.83 -2.82
CA GLN A 68 15.92 -4.83 -3.53
C GLN A 68 15.78 -4.24 -4.94
N TRP A 69 14.67 -4.52 -5.63
CA TRP A 69 14.36 -3.89 -6.92
C TRP A 69 14.15 -2.39 -6.76
N ASN A 70 13.32 -1.97 -5.80
CA ASN A 70 13.12 -0.55 -5.48
C ASN A 70 14.45 0.17 -5.21
N PHE A 71 15.37 -0.44 -4.47
CA PHE A 71 16.69 0.13 -4.22
C PHE A 71 17.53 0.26 -5.51
N ARG A 72 17.57 -0.79 -6.33
CA ARG A 72 18.30 -0.78 -7.62
C ARG A 72 17.72 0.23 -8.62
N PHE A 73 16.41 0.44 -8.62
CA PHE A 73 15.76 1.44 -9.46
C PHE A 73 16.32 2.85 -9.20
N TYR A 74 16.47 3.23 -7.92
CA TYR A 74 17.02 4.53 -7.55
C TYR A 74 18.54 4.66 -7.72
N LEU A 75 19.27 3.55 -7.80
CA LEU A 75 20.70 3.58 -8.15
C LEU A 75 20.94 3.77 -9.67
N ARG A 76 19.93 3.50 -10.49
CA ARG A 76 20.00 3.60 -11.95
C ARG A 76 19.57 4.96 -12.49
N LEU A 77 18.93 5.76 -11.64
CA LEU A 77 18.33 7.08 -11.90
C LEU A 77 19.36 8.18 -11.62
#